data_AF-A0A2D7NXP7-F1
#
_entry.id   AF-A0A2D7NXP7-F1
#
_cell.length_a   1.000
_cell.length_b   1.000
_cell.length_c   1.000
_cell.angle_alpha   90.00
_cell.angle_beta   90.00
_cell.angle_gamma   90.00
#
_symmetry.space_group_name_H-M   'P 1'
#
loop_
_entity.id
_entity.type
_entity.pdbx_description
1 polymer ?
#
loop_
_entity_poly.entity_id
_entity_poly.type
_entity_poly.pdbx_seq_one_letter_code
_entity_poly.pdbx_strand_id
1 'polypeptide(L)'
;MENHSTSSTAQVRLDILIEEINTTDPIIAKEIARVNGKRHYSKSAVAAFRASGGNKVMSPQFLADIKKALPFLNINWLVHGLGNWLKEWTPKNKKDYITKSNWYKSKPKAASAGEENPYPSKEKINQALKNGTDTNFKIILRAKFATTYARKSKLRSDINKDLCKRVRELRMSRDPQESQNYFAETTMGEKKTIITNVESFRQNPPIFFIKKLKEKCSDVPGSSEVLTPAIRRRLSYDWLLDGKGEMFIDQRNLPLPEKPAKKPERDKIDYELCKRIEILREEQNMSKTSFGEYLNVSRSMISGMAQKKPRQNPTIWFLSRLKEKVFNQKNEVLSYDWILDGVEPKFIENSSSSEESNDTIERLKKEIERLKRQLEQKEID
;
A
#
# COMPACT_ATOMS: atom_id res chain seq x y z
N MET A 1 31.59 -0.69 -3.49
CA MET A 1 31.13 -1.98 -2.93
C MET A 1 30.83 -1.72 -1.46
N GLU A 2 29.57 -1.49 -1.11
CA GLU A 2 29.17 -1.28 0.29
C GLU A 2 28.63 -2.60 0.86
N ASN A 3 29.42 -3.19 1.76
CA ASN A 3 29.02 -4.33 2.58
C ASN A 3 28.12 -3.83 3.72
N HIS A 4 26.81 -3.82 3.51
CA HIS A 4 25.87 -3.79 4.63
C HIS A 4 25.74 -5.20 5.23
N SER A 5 26.73 -5.61 6.02
CA SER A 5 26.55 -6.69 7.00
C SER A 5 25.65 -6.16 8.12
N THR A 6 24.35 -6.09 7.87
CA THR A 6 23.38 -5.93 8.96
C THR A 6 23.16 -7.31 9.58
N SER A 7 23.42 -7.45 10.88
CA SER A 7 23.15 -8.65 11.68
C SER A 7 21.63 -8.85 11.86
N SER A 8 20.91 -8.93 10.74
CA SER A 8 19.48 -9.25 10.72
C SER A 8 19.30 -10.69 11.18
N THR A 9 18.23 -10.99 11.90
CA THR A 9 17.86 -12.38 12.20
C THR A 9 17.24 -13.02 10.97
N ALA A 10 17.12 -14.36 10.95
CA ALA A 10 16.45 -15.06 9.86
C ALA A 10 14.99 -14.59 9.67
N GLN A 11 14.33 -14.22 10.78
CA GLN A 11 12.96 -13.71 10.80
C GLN A 11 12.84 -12.35 10.09
N VAL A 12 13.81 -11.45 10.32
CA VAL A 12 13.89 -10.16 9.61
C VAL A 12 14.16 -10.38 8.13
N ARG A 13 15.06 -11.31 7.78
CA ARG A 13 15.30 -11.67 6.37
C ARG A 13 14.10 -12.28 5.67
N LEU A 14 13.24 -13.02 6.39
CA LEU A 14 11.97 -13.48 5.82
C LEU A 14 11.01 -12.33 5.52
N ASP A 15 10.95 -11.31 6.39
CA ASP A 15 10.19 -10.08 6.11
C ASP A 15 10.73 -9.35 4.88
N ILE A 16 12.06 -9.17 4.80
CA ILE A 16 12.74 -8.57 3.64
C ILE A 16 12.42 -9.35 2.37
N LEU A 17 12.50 -10.69 2.40
CA LEU A 17 12.15 -11.51 1.25
C LEU A 17 10.71 -11.27 0.80
N ILE A 18 9.75 -11.33 1.73
CA ILE A 18 8.33 -11.13 1.43
C ILE A 18 8.06 -9.78 0.76
N GLU A 19 8.77 -8.76 1.20
CA GLU A 19 8.76 -7.44 0.61
C GLU A 19 9.39 -7.43 -0.80
N GLU A 20 10.60 -7.99 -0.93
CA GLU A 20 11.37 -8.03 -2.18
C GLU A 20 10.66 -8.78 -3.31
N ILE A 21 9.94 -9.86 -3.02
CA ILE A 21 9.16 -10.59 -4.04
C ILE A 21 7.69 -10.13 -4.10
N ASN A 22 7.38 -9.01 -3.45
CA ASN A 22 6.04 -8.43 -3.34
C ASN A 22 4.93 -9.46 -3.06
N THR A 23 5.15 -10.34 -2.08
CA THR A 23 4.22 -11.43 -1.76
C THR A 23 3.58 -11.29 -0.38
N THR A 24 2.85 -12.31 0.08
CA THR A 24 2.21 -12.39 1.40
C THR A 24 2.26 -13.81 1.97
N ASP A 25 2.04 -13.96 3.28
CA ASP A 25 2.01 -15.28 3.95
C ASP A 25 1.08 -16.30 3.26
N PRO A 26 -0.15 -15.93 2.84
CA PRO A 26 -1.05 -16.87 2.18
C PRO A 26 -0.49 -17.40 0.86
N ILE A 27 0.27 -16.60 0.11
CA ILE A 27 0.86 -17.03 -1.17
C ILE A 27 2.00 -17.99 -0.92
N ILE A 28 2.90 -17.67 0.02
CA ILE A 28 3.98 -18.57 0.41
C ILE A 28 3.41 -19.90 0.94
N ALA A 29 2.41 -19.82 1.82
CA ALA A 29 1.74 -20.99 2.35
C ALA A 29 1.10 -21.84 1.24
N LYS A 30 0.42 -21.21 0.27
CA LYS A 30 -0.16 -21.91 -0.89
C LYS A 30 0.92 -22.58 -1.73
N GLU A 31 2.07 -21.95 -1.92
CA GLU A 31 3.17 -22.53 -2.68
C GLU A 31 3.81 -23.72 -1.93
N ILE A 32 4.00 -23.61 -0.62
CA ILE A 32 4.44 -24.73 0.24
C ILE A 32 3.45 -25.89 0.15
N ALA A 33 2.15 -25.62 0.29
CA ALA A 33 1.11 -26.64 0.18
C ALA A 33 1.20 -27.37 -1.17
N ARG A 34 1.30 -26.60 -2.25
CA ARG A 34 1.38 -27.10 -3.63
C ARG A 34 2.58 -28.03 -3.85
N VAL A 35 3.78 -27.61 -3.46
CA VAL A 35 5.00 -28.42 -3.69
C VAL A 35 5.08 -29.65 -2.80
N ASN A 36 4.40 -29.62 -1.66
CA ASN A 36 4.33 -30.75 -0.72
C ASN A 36 3.15 -31.68 -0.97
N GLY A 37 2.37 -31.47 -2.04
CA GLY A 37 1.19 -32.29 -2.33
C GLY A 37 0.09 -32.16 -1.28
N LYS A 38 0.12 -31.12 -0.45
CA LYS A 38 -0.85 -30.87 0.62
C LYS A 38 -1.97 -29.98 0.08
N ARG A 39 -3.20 -30.24 0.50
CA ARG A 39 -4.35 -29.37 0.17
C ARG A 39 -4.24 -27.99 0.83
N HIS A 40 -3.59 -27.91 1.99
CA HIS A 40 -3.50 -26.68 2.76
C HIS A 40 -2.19 -26.63 3.57
N TYR A 41 -1.63 -25.43 3.68
CA TYR A 41 -0.60 -25.06 4.63
C TYR A 41 -1.06 -23.76 5.28
N SER A 42 -0.94 -23.65 6.60
CA SER A 42 -1.50 -22.51 7.32
C SER A 42 -0.73 -21.23 7.03
N LYS A 43 -1.43 -20.15 6.66
CA LYS A 43 -0.84 -18.80 6.59
C LYS A 43 -0.23 -18.36 7.92
N SER A 44 -0.80 -18.80 9.05
CA SER A 44 -0.27 -18.53 10.38
C SER A 44 1.04 -19.29 10.66
N ALA A 45 1.26 -20.42 10.00
CA ALA A 45 2.52 -21.15 10.10
C ALA A 45 3.67 -20.39 9.41
N VAL A 46 3.41 -19.65 8.34
CA VAL A 46 4.43 -18.76 7.73
C VAL A 46 4.70 -17.54 8.61
N ALA A 47 3.64 -16.85 9.07
CA ALA A 47 3.84 -15.66 9.92
C ALA A 47 4.45 -15.96 11.28
N ALA A 48 4.31 -17.18 11.80
CA ALA A 48 4.94 -17.57 13.04
C ALA A 48 6.46 -17.33 13.01
N PHE A 49 7.09 -17.39 11.83
CA PHE A 49 8.54 -17.25 11.65
C PHE A 49 8.98 -15.89 11.09
N ARG A 50 8.08 -14.91 11.00
CA ARG A 50 8.38 -13.53 10.59
C ARG A 50 8.66 -12.66 11.80
N ALA A 51 9.55 -11.67 11.67
CA ALA A 51 9.82 -10.73 12.76
C ALA A 51 8.59 -9.83 13.02
N SER A 52 7.85 -9.47 11.96
CA SER A 52 6.56 -8.77 12.07
C SER A 52 5.39 -9.65 12.53
N GLY A 53 5.62 -10.93 12.76
CA GLY A 53 4.61 -11.93 13.09
C GLY A 53 4.85 -12.57 14.46
N GLY A 54 4.92 -13.90 14.49
CA GLY A 54 5.13 -14.66 15.73
C GLY A 54 6.58 -14.68 16.21
N ASN A 55 7.53 -14.22 15.40
CA ASN A 55 8.96 -14.13 15.70
C ASN A 55 9.59 -15.41 16.29
N LYS A 56 9.09 -16.59 15.91
CA LYS A 56 9.62 -17.88 16.35
C LYS A 56 10.91 -18.21 15.60
N VAL A 57 11.79 -18.97 16.25
CA VAL A 57 12.93 -19.60 15.59
C VAL A 57 12.42 -20.52 14.47
N MET A 58 12.99 -20.37 13.27
CA MET A 58 12.61 -21.18 12.11
C MET A 58 12.89 -22.65 12.37
N SER A 59 11.86 -23.51 12.27
CA SER A 59 12.07 -24.95 12.43
C SER A 59 12.77 -25.55 11.21
N PRO A 60 13.54 -26.65 11.38
CA PRO A 60 14.13 -27.37 10.25
C PRO A 60 13.11 -27.77 9.19
N GLN A 61 11.91 -28.17 9.61
CA GLN A 61 10.82 -28.53 8.70
C GLN A 61 10.36 -27.32 7.87
N PHE A 62 10.21 -26.14 8.49
CA PHE A 62 9.84 -24.94 7.76
C PHE A 62 10.91 -24.54 6.74
N LEU A 63 12.19 -24.65 7.10
CA LEU A 63 13.31 -24.37 6.19
C LEU A 63 13.34 -25.33 5.01
N ALA A 64 13.06 -26.63 5.22
CA ALA A 64 12.95 -27.60 4.15
C ALA A 64 11.76 -27.29 3.21
N ASP A 65 10.60 -26.96 3.80
CA ASP A 65 9.38 -26.63 3.06
C ASP A 65 9.53 -25.36 2.22
N ILE A 66 10.08 -24.28 2.79
CA ILE A 66 10.29 -23.02 2.06
C ILE A 66 11.36 -23.15 0.98
N LYS A 67 12.43 -23.92 1.20
CA LYS A 67 13.46 -24.22 0.19
C LYS A 67 12.86 -24.92 -1.03
N LYS A 68 11.92 -25.83 -0.81
CA LYS A 68 11.23 -26.55 -1.88
C LYS A 68 10.20 -25.67 -2.60
N ALA A 69 9.50 -24.82 -1.85
CA ALA A 69 8.51 -23.90 -2.40
C ALA A 69 9.13 -22.76 -3.22
N LEU A 70 10.26 -22.23 -2.76
CA LEU A 70 10.99 -21.11 -3.36
C LEU A 70 12.42 -21.59 -3.72
N PRO A 71 12.61 -22.42 -4.75
CA PRO A 71 13.91 -23.02 -5.08
C PRO A 71 14.97 -21.99 -5.52
N PHE A 72 14.55 -20.78 -5.87
CA PHE A 72 15.42 -19.64 -6.18
C PHE A 72 15.96 -18.95 -4.92
N LEU A 73 15.44 -19.27 -3.73
CA LEU A 73 15.88 -18.68 -2.46
C LEU A 73 17.19 -19.30 -2.00
N ASN A 74 18.16 -18.45 -1.68
CA ASN A 74 19.38 -18.84 -0.99
C ASN A 74 19.09 -19.01 0.51
N ILE A 75 19.06 -20.27 0.97
CA ILE A 75 18.81 -20.59 2.38
C ILE A 75 19.97 -20.16 3.29
N ASN A 76 21.21 -20.12 2.80
CA ASN A 76 22.34 -19.63 3.58
C ASN A 76 22.21 -18.12 3.85
N TRP A 77 21.68 -17.37 2.88
CA TRP A 77 21.28 -15.99 3.12
C TRP A 77 20.17 -15.92 4.15
N LEU A 78 19.08 -16.69 3.98
CA LEU A 78 17.94 -16.62 4.91
C LEU A 78 18.36 -16.91 6.35
N VAL A 79 19.13 -17.98 6.58
CA VAL A 79 19.48 -18.44 7.93
C VAL A 79 20.66 -17.64 8.50
N HIS A 80 21.73 -17.48 7.72
CA HIS A 80 23.02 -16.95 8.22
C HIS A 80 23.37 -15.55 7.69
N GLY A 81 22.59 -14.99 6.77
CA GLY A 81 22.87 -13.68 6.16
C GLY A 81 23.96 -13.71 5.08
N LEU A 82 24.38 -14.89 4.63
CA LEU A 82 25.49 -15.05 3.69
C LEU A 82 25.05 -14.87 2.23
N GLY A 83 25.59 -13.84 1.57
CA GLY A 83 25.38 -13.54 0.15
C GLY A 83 24.06 -12.82 -0.13
N ASN A 84 23.46 -13.07 -1.30
CA ASN A 84 22.17 -12.50 -1.71
C ASN A 84 21.02 -13.47 -1.45
N TRP A 85 19.80 -12.95 -1.26
CA TRP A 85 18.59 -13.78 -1.12
C TRP A 85 18.30 -14.61 -2.37
N LEU A 86 18.60 -14.06 -3.54
CA LEU A 86 18.45 -14.76 -4.80
C LEU A 86 19.66 -15.67 -5.01
N LYS A 87 19.41 -16.97 -5.13
CA LYS A 87 20.43 -17.95 -5.46
C LYS A 87 20.95 -17.70 -6.88
N GLU A 88 22.26 -17.85 -7.06
CA GLU A 88 22.89 -17.78 -8.38
C GLU A 88 22.35 -18.88 -9.30
N TRP A 89 21.59 -18.46 -10.30
CA TRP A 89 20.97 -19.32 -11.29
C TRP A 89 21.41 -18.92 -12.69
N THR A 90 21.71 -19.94 -13.51
CA THR A 90 21.94 -19.75 -14.93
C THR A 90 20.71 -19.14 -15.61
N PRO A 91 20.86 -18.40 -16.73
CA PRO A 91 19.73 -17.91 -17.50
C PRO A 91 18.73 -19.00 -17.89
N LYS A 92 19.23 -20.21 -18.17
CA LYS A 92 18.40 -21.40 -18.45
C LYS A 92 17.54 -21.79 -17.24
N ASN A 93 18.11 -21.88 -16.04
CA ASN A 93 17.37 -22.25 -14.83
C ASN A 93 16.26 -21.24 -14.51
N LYS A 94 16.55 -19.94 -14.64
CA LYS A 94 15.56 -18.86 -14.49
C LYS A 94 14.40 -19.00 -15.47
N LYS A 95 14.71 -19.19 -16.75
CA LYS A 95 13.72 -19.37 -17.82
C LYS A 95 12.85 -20.59 -17.58
N ASP A 96 13.46 -21.73 -17.26
CA ASP A 96 12.76 -22.98 -17.01
C ASP A 96 11.81 -22.87 -15.83
N TYR A 97 12.25 -22.28 -14.72
CA TYR A 97 11.43 -22.09 -13.54
C TYR A 97 10.15 -21.29 -13.82
N ILE A 98 10.25 -20.20 -14.59
CA ILE A 98 9.09 -19.39 -14.95
C ILE A 98 8.19 -20.13 -15.95
N THR A 99 8.75 -20.58 -17.07
CA THR A 99 7.98 -21.13 -18.21
C THR A 99 7.29 -22.46 -17.89
N LYS A 100 7.87 -23.28 -17.00
CA LYS A 100 7.26 -24.53 -16.54
C LYS A 100 6.11 -24.29 -15.53
N SER A 101 6.00 -23.09 -14.96
CA SER A 101 5.02 -22.80 -13.92
C SER A 101 3.60 -22.61 -14.44
N ASN A 102 2.60 -23.00 -13.65
CA ASN A 102 1.19 -22.82 -13.98
C ASN A 102 0.81 -21.35 -14.19
N TRP A 103 1.47 -20.43 -13.48
CA TRP A 103 1.28 -18.98 -13.64
C TRP A 103 1.65 -18.50 -15.03
N TYR A 104 2.75 -18.99 -15.62
CA TYR A 104 3.10 -18.64 -16.99
C TYR A 104 2.14 -19.28 -17.99
N LYS A 105 1.80 -20.55 -17.78
CA LYS A 105 0.90 -21.31 -18.66
C LYS A 105 -0.48 -20.66 -18.80
N SER A 106 -0.99 -20.04 -17.72
CA SER A 106 -2.28 -19.37 -17.69
C SER A 106 -2.32 -17.99 -18.37
N LYS A 107 -1.16 -17.44 -18.79
CA LYS A 107 -1.10 -16.14 -19.46
C LYS A 107 -1.51 -16.24 -20.94
N PRO A 108 -2.17 -15.20 -21.48
CA PRO A 108 -2.44 -15.10 -22.91
C PRO A 108 -1.13 -14.99 -23.70
N LYS A 109 -1.19 -15.27 -25.01
CA LYS A 109 -0.03 -15.19 -25.90
C LYS A 109 0.47 -13.74 -26.02
N ALA A 110 -0.43 -12.82 -26.39
CA ALA A 110 -0.21 -11.38 -26.51
C ALA A 110 -1.01 -10.61 -25.43
N ALA A 111 -0.64 -9.35 -25.18
CA ALA A 111 -1.30 -8.48 -24.20
C ALA A 111 -2.49 -7.74 -24.83
N SER A 112 -3.52 -7.43 -24.04
CA SER A 112 -4.59 -6.52 -24.50
C SER A 112 -4.22 -5.06 -24.23
N ALA A 113 -4.72 -4.15 -25.06
CA ALA A 113 -4.50 -2.71 -24.88
C ALA A 113 -5.00 -2.24 -23.51
N GLY A 114 -4.19 -1.45 -22.80
CA GLY A 114 -4.55 -0.85 -21.50
C GLY A 114 -4.28 -1.69 -20.26
N GLU A 115 -3.59 -2.84 -20.35
CA GLU A 115 -3.23 -3.61 -19.14
C GLU A 115 -2.08 -2.95 -18.35
N GLU A 116 -2.38 -2.46 -17.14
CA GLU A 116 -1.39 -1.95 -16.17
C GLU A 116 -0.45 -3.03 -15.61
N ASN A 117 -0.64 -4.31 -15.95
CA ASN A 117 0.24 -5.38 -15.50
C ASN A 117 1.57 -5.34 -16.28
N PRO A 118 2.75 -5.26 -15.63
CA PRO A 118 4.03 -5.25 -16.35
C PRO A 118 4.27 -6.53 -17.17
N TYR A 119 3.64 -7.65 -16.79
CA TYR A 119 3.69 -8.93 -17.51
C TYR A 119 2.30 -9.52 -17.76
N PRO A 120 1.55 -8.94 -18.72
CA PRO A 120 0.22 -9.42 -19.08
C PRO A 120 0.26 -10.69 -19.92
N SER A 121 1.33 -10.90 -20.70
CA SER A 121 1.40 -11.91 -21.76
C SER A 121 2.68 -12.74 -21.74
N LYS A 122 2.63 -13.90 -22.38
CA LYS A 122 3.78 -14.79 -22.58
C LYS A 122 4.91 -14.10 -23.36
N GLU A 123 4.58 -13.27 -24.34
CA GLU A 123 5.55 -12.52 -25.16
C GLU A 123 6.39 -11.55 -24.31
N LYS A 124 5.75 -10.69 -23.50
CA LYS A 124 6.48 -9.76 -22.62
C LYS A 124 7.35 -10.50 -21.60
N ILE A 125 6.86 -11.62 -21.07
CA ILE A 125 7.64 -12.46 -20.13
C ILE A 125 8.86 -13.06 -20.85
N ASN A 126 8.67 -13.63 -22.05
CA ASN A 126 9.75 -14.21 -22.83
C ASN A 126 10.81 -13.18 -23.22
N GLN A 127 10.39 -11.96 -23.58
CA GLN A 127 11.29 -10.85 -23.89
C GLN A 127 12.14 -10.47 -22.67
N ALA A 128 11.53 -10.33 -21.49
CA ALA A 128 12.26 -10.03 -20.26
C ALA A 128 13.22 -11.18 -19.84
N LEU A 129 12.83 -12.43 -20.06
CA LEU A 129 13.67 -13.61 -19.81
C LEU A 129 14.83 -13.74 -20.82
N LYS A 130 14.69 -13.24 -22.04
CA LYS A 130 15.73 -13.30 -23.09
C LYS A 130 17.01 -12.58 -22.64
N ASN A 131 16.86 -11.50 -21.88
CA ASN A 131 18.00 -10.73 -21.36
C ASN A 131 18.64 -11.39 -20.12
N GLY A 132 18.02 -12.43 -19.52
CA GLY A 132 18.62 -13.33 -18.52
C GLY A 132 19.07 -12.71 -17.18
N THR A 133 18.94 -11.40 -17.01
CA THR A 133 19.45 -10.66 -15.85
C THR A 133 18.68 -10.98 -14.57
N ASP A 134 19.37 -10.91 -13.44
CA ASP A 134 18.73 -11.03 -12.11
C ASP A 134 17.65 -9.96 -11.90
N THR A 135 17.89 -8.74 -12.40
CA THR A 135 16.92 -7.65 -12.33
C THR A 135 15.60 -8.04 -12.97
N ASN A 136 15.62 -8.50 -14.23
CA ASN A 136 14.39 -8.91 -14.91
C ASN A 136 13.74 -10.11 -14.23
N PHE A 137 14.55 -11.06 -13.76
CA PHE A 137 14.03 -12.21 -13.04
C PHE A 137 13.31 -11.81 -11.74
N LYS A 138 13.87 -10.88 -10.95
CA LYS A 138 13.24 -10.35 -9.74
C LYS A 138 11.90 -9.67 -10.04
N ILE A 139 11.81 -8.86 -11.08
CA ILE A 139 10.55 -8.20 -11.47
C ILE A 139 9.50 -9.25 -11.90
N ILE A 140 9.89 -10.29 -12.63
CA ILE A 140 8.99 -11.39 -12.99
C ILE A 140 8.54 -12.16 -11.74
N LEU A 141 9.45 -12.42 -10.78
CA LEU A 141 9.09 -13.05 -9.50
C LEU A 141 8.07 -12.21 -8.75
N ARG A 142 8.25 -10.89 -8.66
CA ARG A 142 7.27 -9.96 -8.08
C ARG A 142 5.90 -10.11 -8.74
N ALA A 143 5.84 -10.16 -10.08
CA ALA A 143 4.57 -10.33 -10.79
C ALA A 143 3.95 -11.73 -10.62
N LYS A 144 4.78 -12.77 -10.49
CA LYS A 144 4.35 -14.15 -10.26
C LYS A 144 3.76 -14.36 -8.87
N PHE A 145 4.39 -13.75 -7.86
CA PHE A 145 4.03 -13.88 -6.46
C PHE A 145 3.20 -12.72 -5.91
N ALA A 146 2.83 -11.77 -6.77
CA ALA A 146 1.92 -10.69 -6.45
C ALA A 146 0.59 -11.24 -5.94
N THR A 147 0.09 -10.63 -4.86
CA THR A 147 -1.31 -10.80 -4.45
C THR A 147 -2.23 -10.32 -5.55
N THR A 148 -3.09 -11.22 -6.01
CA THR A 148 -4.30 -10.85 -6.75
C THR A 148 -5.48 -11.19 -5.85
N TYR A 149 -6.05 -10.18 -5.20
CA TYR A 149 -7.33 -10.38 -4.52
C TYR A 149 -8.45 -10.49 -5.57
N ALA A 150 -9.46 -11.29 -5.26
CA ALA A 150 -10.33 -11.98 -6.21
C ALA A 150 -10.98 -11.12 -7.31
N ARG A 151 -10.83 -11.57 -8.57
CA ARG A 151 -11.50 -11.10 -9.80
C ARG A 151 -13.04 -11.14 -9.80
N LYS A 152 -13.72 -11.52 -8.70
CA LYS A 152 -15.19 -11.57 -8.63
C LYS A 152 -15.83 -10.25 -8.18
N SER A 153 -15.09 -9.36 -7.54
CA SER A 153 -15.46 -7.93 -7.47
C SER A 153 -14.47 -7.16 -8.34
N LYS A 154 -14.94 -6.20 -9.13
CA LYS A 154 -14.07 -5.25 -9.87
C LYS A 154 -13.32 -4.28 -8.93
N LEU A 155 -13.17 -4.63 -7.66
CA LEU A 155 -12.46 -3.86 -6.64
C LEU A 155 -11.09 -4.49 -6.46
N ARG A 156 -10.05 -3.84 -6.98
CA ARG A 156 -8.68 -4.13 -6.55
C ARG A 156 -8.63 -3.94 -5.03
N SER A 157 -8.56 -5.06 -4.33
CA SER A 157 -8.39 -5.17 -2.87
C SER A 157 -6.94 -5.54 -2.58
N ASP A 158 -6.01 -5.02 -3.39
CA ASP A 158 -4.58 -5.23 -3.18
C ASP A 158 -4.18 -4.60 -1.83
N ILE A 159 -3.29 -5.28 -1.11
CA ILE A 159 -2.80 -4.79 0.18
C ILE A 159 -1.90 -3.60 -0.08
N ASN A 160 -2.29 -2.43 0.42
CA ASN A 160 -1.46 -1.25 0.48
C ASN A 160 -0.40 -1.48 1.56
N LYS A 161 0.73 -2.06 1.14
CA LYS A 161 1.84 -2.40 2.03
C LYS A 161 2.44 -1.16 2.68
N ASP A 162 2.50 -0.03 1.97
CA ASP A 162 3.06 1.20 2.51
C ASP A 162 2.17 1.77 3.62
N LEU A 163 0.85 1.73 3.45
CA LEU A 163 -0.09 2.05 4.51
C LEU A 163 0.06 1.12 5.72
N CYS A 164 0.16 -0.20 5.49
CA CYS A 164 0.39 -1.17 6.56
C CYS A 164 1.72 -0.93 7.29
N LYS A 165 2.77 -0.54 6.58
CA LYS A 165 4.06 -0.16 7.17
C LYS A 165 3.95 1.10 8.01
N ARG A 166 3.26 2.14 7.53
CA ARG A 166 3.03 3.36 8.31
C ARG A 166 2.23 3.13 9.58
N VAL A 167 1.28 2.18 9.58
CA VAL A 167 0.62 1.74 10.83
C VAL A 167 1.64 1.13 11.81
N ARG A 168 2.57 0.31 11.32
CA ARG A 168 3.66 -0.24 12.15
C ARG A 168 4.62 0.86 12.62
N GLU A 169 5.03 1.77 11.75
CA GLU A 169 5.90 2.90 12.07
C GLU A 169 5.29 3.78 13.16
N LEU A 170 4.00 4.09 13.05
CA LEU A 170 3.25 4.83 14.07
C LEU A 170 3.24 4.12 15.43
N ARG A 171 3.13 2.79 15.46
CA ARG A 171 3.26 2.04 16.73
C ARG A 171 4.69 2.15 17.28
N MET A 172 5.68 1.87 16.44
CA MET A 172 7.10 1.86 16.85
C MET A 172 7.63 3.25 17.24
N SER A 173 7.04 4.33 16.72
CA SER A 173 7.39 5.71 17.09
C SER A 173 6.88 6.11 18.47
N ARG A 174 5.89 5.38 19.01
CA ARG A 174 5.39 5.59 20.37
C ARG A 174 6.34 4.98 21.39
N ASP A 175 6.63 3.70 21.21
CA ASP A 175 7.61 2.96 21.99
C ASP A 175 8.19 1.86 21.09
N PRO A 176 9.51 1.89 20.80
CA PRO A 176 10.16 0.88 19.96
C PRO A 176 10.04 -0.56 20.49
N GLN A 177 9.74 -0.74 21.77
CA GLN A 177 9.53 -2.05 22.41
C GLN A 177 8.04 -2.41 22.54
N GLU A 178 7.11 -1.54 22.14
CA GLU A 178 5.67 -1.76 22.29
C GLU A 178 5.23 -2.98 21.47
N SER A 179 4.77 -4.03 22.15
CA SER A 179 4.28 -5.21 21.45
C SER A 179 2.97 -4.93 20.69
N GLN A 180 2.72 -5.68 19.61
CA GLN A 180 1.42 -5.64 18.90
C GLN A 180 0.22 -5.89 19.83
N ASN A 181 0.41 -6.71 20.89
CA ASN A 181 -0.66 -7.00 21.84
C ASN A 181 -0.98 -5.77 22.70
N TYR A 182 0.07 -5.16 23.27
CA TYR A 182 -0.07 -3.98 24.12
C TYR A 182 -0.67 -2.80 23.34
N PHE A 183 -0.17 -2.55 22.12
CA PHE A 183 -0.74 -1.50 21.27
C PHE A 183 -2.22 -1.75 20.95
N ALA A 184 -2.57 -2.99 20.62
CA ALA A 184 -3.95 -3.35 20.31
C ALA A 184 -4.89 -3.14 21.50
N GLU A 185 -4.55 -3.70 22.66
CA GLU A 185 -5.44 -3.76 23.82
C GLU A 185 -5.46 -2.43 24.60
N THR A 186 -4.29 -1.86 24.87
CA THR A 186 -4.13 -0.69 25.74
C THR A 186 -4.37 0.62 24.99
N THR A 187 -3.71 0.80 23.84
CA THR A 187 -3.77 2.06 23.08
C THR A 187 -5.03 2.10 22.21
N MET A 188 -5.27 1.02 21.46
CA MET A 188 -6.34 0.97 20.47
C MET A 188 -7.66 0.43 21.01
N GLY A 189 -7.70 -0.32 22.11
CA GLY A 189 -8.93 -1.00 22.57
C GLY A 189 -9.52 -1.94 21.50
N GLU A 190 -8.66 -2.63 20.77
CA GLU A 190 -8.95 -3.54 19.65
C GLU A 190 -8.34 -4.92 19.88
N LYS A 191 -8.80 -5.93 19.14
CA LYS A 191 -8.19 -7.27 19.18
C LYS A 191 -6.81 -7.22 18.52
N LYS A 192 -5.80 -7.85 19.14
CA LYS A 192 -4.45 -8.05 18.57
C LYS A 192 -4.47 -8.52 17.11
N THR A 193 -5.42 -9.38 16.76
CA THR A 193 -5.55 -9.92 15.40
C THR A 193 -5.70 -8.84 14.32
N ILE A 194 -6.30 -7.69 14.62
CA ILE A 194 -6.39 -6.56 13.68
C ILE A 194 -4.99 -6.03 13.39
N ILE A 195 -4.21 -5.72 14.43
CA ILE A 195 -2.83 -5.22 14.30
C ILE A 195 -1.95 -6.22 13.57
N THR A 196 -1.94 -7.48 14.01
CA THR A 196 -1.13 -8.52 13.38
C THR A 196 -1.49 -8.70 11.91
N ASN A 197 -2.78 -8.65 11.54
CA ASN A 197 -3.18 -8.78 10.15
C ASN A 197 -2.81 -7.57 9.29
N VAL A 198 -2.88 -6.35 9.84
CA VAL A 198 -2.45 -5.13 9.13
C VAL A 198 -0.94 -5.13 8.94
N GLU A 199 -0.17 -5.25 10.02
CA GLU A 199 1.30 -5.17 9.98
C GLU A 199 1.95 -6.35 9.24
N SER A 200 1.27 -7.50 9.14
CA SER A 200 1.74 -8.65 8.36
C SER A 200 1.30 -8.62 6.89
N PHE A 201 0.72 -7.52 6.40
CA PHE A 201 0.22 -7.38 5.02
C PHE A 201 -0.85 -8.42 4.65
N ARG A 202 -1.71 -8.79 5.59
CA ARG A 202 -2.80 -9.75 5.37
C ARG A 202 -4.12 -9.07 5.01
N GLN A 203 -4.33 -7.86 5.52
CA GLN A 203 -5.49 -7.02 5.25
C GLN A 203 -5.08 -5.54 5.26
N ASN A 204 -5.79 -4.71 4.50
CA ASN A 204 -5.70 -3.27 4.66
C ASN A 204 -6.34 -2.86 5.99
N PRO A 205 -5.84 -1.80 6.65
CA PRO A 205 -6.52 -1.25 7.81
C PRO A 205 -7.93 -0.76 7.41
N PRO A 206 -8.98 -1.19 8.14
CA PRO A 206 -10.33 -0.66 7.93
C PRO A 206 -10.40 0.85 8.16
N ILE A 207 -11.34 1.55 7.50
CA ILE A 207 -11.49 3.00 7.68
C ILE A 207 -11.72 3.39 9.14
N PHE A 208 -12.58 2.67 9.87
CA PHE A 208 -12.81 2.97 11.28
C PHE A 208 -11.52 2.85 12.11
N PHE A 209 -10.64 1.90 11.74
CA PHE A 209 -9.37 1.70 12.41
C PHE A 209 -8.40 2.86 12.10
N ILE A 210 -8.40 3.37 10.85
CA ILE A 210 -7.67 4.58 10.47
C ILE A 210 -8.11 5.80 11.29
N LYS A 211 -9.43 6.03 11.41
CA LYS A 211 -9.96 7.14 12.21
C LYS A 211 -9.59 7.01 13.68
N LYS A 212 -9.65 5.78 14.21
CA LYS A 212 -9.25 5.46 15.57
C LYS A 212 -7.76 5.67 15.82
N LEU A 213 -6.89 5.36 14.83
CA LEU A 213 -5.46 5.64 14.94
C LEU A 213 -5.22 7.13 15.11
N LYS A 214 -5.91 7.95 14.32
CA LYS A 214 -5.81 9.40 14.48
C LYS A 214 -6.32 9.87 15.84
N GLU A 215 -7.46 9.37 16.30
CA GLU A 215 -8.00 9.73 17.63
C GLU A 215 -7.05 9.32 18.78
N LYS A 216 -6.53 8.08 18.77
CA LYS A 216 -5.77 7.49 19.89
C LYS A 216 -4.28 7.74 19.83
N CYS A 217 -3.74 8.04 18.66
CA CYS A 217 -2.31 8.31 18.47
C CYS A 217 -2.01 9.80 18.24
N SER A 218 -3.01 10.67 18.15
CA SER A 218 -2.78 12.11 18.35
C SER A 218 -2.46 12.35 19.82
N ASP A 219 -1.48 13.20 20.10
CA ASP A 219 -0.84 13.41 21.41
C ASP A 219 -0.11 12.16 21.95
N VAL A 220 0.99 11.75 21.31
CA VAL A 220 1.97 10.83 21.92
C VAL A 220 3.02 11.64 22.69
N PRO A 221 2.99 11.63 24.04
CA PRO A 221 4.04 12.22 24.86
C PRO A 221 5.27 11.29 24.88
N GLY A 222 6.43 11.85 24.54
CA GLY A 222 7.74 11.20 24.66
C GLY A 222 8.78 12.05 25.40
N SER A 223 8.39 13.20 25.95
CA SER A 223 9.25 14.01 26.80
C SER A 223 8.39 14.95 27.63
N SER A 224 8.25 14.61 28.91
CA SER A 224 7.88 15.58 29.93
C SER A 224 8.91 16.70 29.89
N GLU A 225 8.51 17.94 29.57
CA GLU A 225 8.81 19.14 30.35
C GLU A 225 8.29 20.43 29.68
N VAL A 226 7.64 21.23 30.53
CA VAL A 226 7.36 22.67 30.45
C VAL A 226 6.25 23.17 29.52
N LEU A 227 5.27 23.77 30.20
CA LEU A 227 4.13 24.54 29.75
C LEU A 227 4.50 25.68 28.79
N THR A 228 4.09 25.54 27.54
CA THR A 228 3.70 26.62 26.63
C THR A 228 2.29 26.30 26.09
N PRO A 229 1.52 27.23 25.50
CA PRO A 229 0.13 26.98 25.10
C PRO A 229 0.08 25.70 24.27
N ALA A 230 -0.52 24.64 24.83
CA ALA A 230 -0.20 23.26 24.47
C ALA A 230 -0.36 23.03 22.95
N ILE A 231 0.76 23.02 22.23
CA ILE A 231 0.79 22.58 20.83
C ILE A 231 0.48 21.09 20.88
N ARG A 232 -0.77 20.76 20.56
CA ARG A 232 -1.19 19.36 20.42
C ARG A 232 -0.72 18.87 19.07
N ARG A 233 -0.17 17.67 19.04
CA ARG A 233 0.34 17.05 17.82
C ARG A 233 -0.71 16.07 17.31
N ARG A 234 -1.33 16.40 16.19
CA ARG A 234 -2.34 15.55 15.55
C ARG A 234 -1.69 14.64 14.52
N LEU A 235 -2.09 13.37 14.48
CA LEU A 235 -1.68 12.46 13.40
C LEU A 235 -2.21 12.97 12.05
N SER A 236 -1.32 13.08 11.06
CA SER A 236 -1.64 13.48 9.69
C SER A 236 -2.23 12.31 8.90
N TYR A 237 -3.43 12.48 8.35
CA TYR A 237 -3.97 11.50 7.40
C TYR A 237 -3.21 11.49 6.08
N ASP A 238 -2.63 12.62 5.67
CA ASP A 238 -1.84 12.72 4.44
C ASP A 238 -0.57 11.87 4.54
N TRP A 239 0.09 11.90 5.70
CA TRP A 239 1.19 10.99 5.98
C TRP A 239 0.69 9.56 6.07
N LEU A 240 -0.36 9.30 6.85
CA LEU A 240 -0.82 7.93 7.08
C LEU A 240 -1.28 7.23 5.79
N LEU A 241 -2.05 7.90 4.94
CA LEU A 241 -2.66 7.31 3.75
C LEU A 241 -1.74 7.34 2.52
N ASP A 242 -1.04 8.45 2.27
CA ASP A 242 -0.22 8.64 1.07
C ASP A 242 1.29 8.69 1.37
N GLY A 243 1.71 8.78 2.64
CA GLY A 243 3.10 8.98 3.00
C GLY A 243 3.60 10.41 2.79
N LYS A 244 2.70 11.39 2.65
CA LYS A 244 3.05 12.79 2.38
C LYS A 244 3.17 13.62 3.65
N GLY A 245 4.23 14.40 3.75
CA GLY A 245 4.47 15.32 4.87
C GLY A 245 4.85 14.60 6.17
N GLU A 246 4.74 15.31 7.28
CA GLU A 246 5.10 14.81 8.61
C GLU A 246 4.04 13.88 9.20
N MET A 247 4.50 12.90 10.00
CA MET A 247 3.61 11.99 10.74
C MET A 247 2.66 12.77 11.65
N PHE A 248 3.18 13.79 12.33
CA PHE A 248 2.42 14.66 13.21
C PHE A 248 2.45 16.08 12.69
N ILE A 249 1.29 16.75 12.78
CA ILE A 249 1.15 18.16 12.49
C ILE A 249 0.73 18.91 13.75
N ASP A 250 1.30 20.10 13.92
CA ASP A 250 0.97 20.98 15.03
C ASP A 250 -0.43 21.54 14.85
N GLN A 251 -1.23 21.43 15.91
CA GLN A 251 -2.55 22.04 15.95
C GLN A 251 -2.58 23.07 17.07
N ARG A 252 -2.59 24.35 16.68
CA ARG A 252 -2.75 25.47 17.60
C ARG A 252 -4.23 25.61 17.96
N ASN A 253 -4.53 25.82 19.25
CA ASN A 253 -5.85 26.17 19.80
C ASN A 253 -6.99 25.19 19.51
N LEU A 254 -7.01 24.02 20.15
CA LEU A 254 -8.21 23.18 20.24
C LEU A 254 -8.86 23.34 21.62
N PRO A 255 -10.16 23.73 21.72
CA PRO A 255 -10.97 23.32 22.86
C PRO A 255 -11.03 21.78 22.89
N LEU A 256 -11.05 21.21 24.11
CA LEU A 256 -11.22 19.77 24.31
C LEU A 256 -12.44 19.29 23.51
N PRO A 257 -12.39 18.11 22.85
CA PRO A 257 -13.55 17.60 22.15
C PRO A 257 -14.73 17.49 23.13
N GLU A 258 -15.77 18.29 22.91
CA GLU A 258 -17.04 18.14 23.62
C GLU A 258 -17.67 16.81 23.16
N LYS A 259 -17.39 15.79 23.96
CA LYS A 259 -17.80 14.39 23.83
C LYS A 259 -17.19 13.68 22.61
N PRO A 260 -16.72 12.44 22.78
CA PRO A 260 -16.31 11.63 21.64
C PRO A 260 -17.51 11.47 20.70
N ALA A 261 -17.29 11.69 19.40
CA ALA A 261 -18.23 11.31 18.36
C ALA A 261 -18.76 9.90 18.70
N LYS A 262 -20.09 9.74 18.75
CA LYS A 262 -20.74 8.49 19.13
C LYS A 262 -20.00 7.32 18.49
N LYS A 263 -19.53 6.39 19.34
CA LYS A 263 -18.88 5.14 18.96
C LYS A 263 -19.60 4.54 17.75
N PRO A 264 -19.01 4.51 16.54
CA PRO A 264 -19.61 3.78 15.44
C PRO A 264 -19.64 2.30 15.85
N GLU A 265 -20.84 1.72 15.92
CA GLU A 265 -20.98 0.27 16.09
C GLU A 265 -20.18 -0.41 14.98
N ARG A 266 -19.45 -1.48 15.34
CA ARG A 266 -18.35 -2.09 14.58
C ARG A 266 -18.67 -2.60 13.17
N ASP A 267 -19.89 -2.45 12.68
CA ASP A 267 -20.34 -2.89 11.35
C ASP A 267 -21.21 -1.84 10.63
N LYS A 268 -21.32 -0.61 11.16
CA LYS A 268 -22.12 0.44 10.54
C LYS A 268 -21.28 1.26 9.55
N ILE A 269 -21.88 1.44 8.39
CA ILE A 269 -21.45 2.35 7.34
C ILE A 269 -21.21 3.75 7.94
N ASP A 270 -20.10 4.38 7.57
CA ASP A 270 -19.77 5.76 7.92
C ASP A 270 -20.61 6.69 7.02
N TYR A 271 -21.81 7.01 7.50
CA TYR A 271 -22.78 7.85 6.78
C TYR A 271 -22.23 9.24 6.50
N GLU A 272 -21.45 9.83 7.40
CA GLU A 272 -20.90 11.18 7.23
C GLU A 272 -19.83 11.20 6.13
N LEU A 273 -18.96 10.20 6.11
CA LEU A 273 -18.01 10.01 5.01
C LEU A 273 -18.74 9.81 3.67
N CYS A 274 -19.75 8.94 3.64
CA CYS A 274 -20.55 8.70 2.43
C CYS A 274 -21.30 9.95 1.97
N LYS A 275 -21.82 10.75 2.91
CA LYS A 275 -22.50 12.03 2.64
C LYS A 275 -21.54 13.04 2.05
N ARG A 276 -20.31 13.18 2.57
CA ARG A 276 -19.29 14.05 1.97
C ARG A 276 -18.91 13.63 0.54
N ILE A 277 -18.87 12.32 0.26
CA ILE A 277 -18.67 11.82 -1.11
C ILE A 277 -19.85 12.21 -2.03
N GLU A 278 -21.08 12.13 -1.54
CA GLU A 278 -22.25 12.57 -2.31
C GLU A 278 -22.23 14.08 -2.56
N ILE A 279 -21.90 14.89 -1.55
CA ILE A 279 -21.72 16.35 -1.69
C ILE A 279 -20.67 16.67 -2.76
N LEU A 280 -19.51 16.01 -2.70
CA LEU A 280 -18.45 16.19 -3.71
C LEU A 280 -18.95 15.88 -5.13
N ARG A 281 -19.71 14.79 -5.30
CA ARG A 281 -20.28 14.44 -6.61
C ARG A 281 -21.24 15.52 -7.10
N GLU A 282 -22.11 16.01 -6.22
CA GLU A 282 -23.15 16.99 -6.56
C GLU A 282 -22.56 18.35 -6.92
N GLU A 283 -21.55 18.83 -6.19
CA GLU A 283 -20.85 20.08 -6.50
C GLU A 283 -20.13 20.03 -7.86
N GLN A 284 -19.67 18.85 -8.28
CA GLN A 284 -19.07 18.65 -9.60
C GLN A 284 -20.12 18.55 -10.72
N ASN A 285 -21.42 18.65 -10.39
CA ASN A 285 -22.55 18.48 -11.31
C ASN A 285 -22.51 17.14 -12.07
N MET A 286 -21.94 16.10 -11.47
CA MET A 286 -21.76 14.81 -12.14
C MET A 286 -22.85 13.81 -11.76
N SER A 287 -23.38 13.10 -12.76
CA SER A 287 -24.19 11.90 -12.51
C SER A 287 -23.33 10.81 -11.83
N LYS A 288 -23.96 9.81 -11.20
CA LYS A 288 -23.21 8.66 -10.61
C LYS A 288 -22.43 7.86 -11.65
N THR A 289 -22.89 7.86 -12.91
CA THR A 289 -22.18 7.22 -14.02
C THR A 289 -20.95 8.03 -14.38
N SER A 290 -21.12 9.33 -14.65
CA SER A 290 -20.05 10.25 -15.04
C SER A 290 -18.99 10.39 -13.95
N PHE A 291 -19.40 10.46 -12.68
CA PHE A 291 -18.48 10.49 -11.54
C PHE A 291 -17.71 9.17 -11.39
N GLY A 292 -18.37 8.05 -11.69
CA GLY A 292 -17.72 6.74 -11.75
C GLY A 292 -16.63 6.73 -12.84
N GLU A 293 -16.97 7.13 -14.06
CA GLU A 293 -16.03 7.23 -15.18
C GLU A 293 -14.86 8.17 -14.87
N TYR A 294 -15.14 9.33 -14.28
CA TYR A 294 -14.14 10.33 -13.88
C TYR A 294 -13.09 9.75 -12.92
N LEU A 295 -13.53 8.93 -11.96
CA LEU A 295 -12.68 8.26 -10.97
C LEU A 295 -12.15 6.90 -11.45
N ASN A 296 -12.51 6.46 -12.66
CA ASN A 296 -12.25 5.13 -13.18
C ASN A 296 -12.78 4.00 -12.28
N VAL A 297 -14.04 4.14 -11.84
CA VAL A 297 -14.77 3.14 -11.05
C VAL A 297 -16.15 2.87 -11.61
N SER A 298 -16.72 1.71 -11.29
CA SER A 298 -18.07 1.38 -11.73
C SER A 298 -19.13 2.30 -11.11
N ARG A 299 -20.16 2.67 -11.88
CA ARG A 299 -21.39 3.33 -11.37
C ARG A 299 -21.95 2.61 -10.14
N SER A 300 -21.97 1.28 -10.14
CA SER A 300 -22.47 0.48 -9.01
C SER A 300 -21.73 0.75 -7.70
N MET A 301 -20.43 1.05 -7.78
CA MET A 301 -19.63 1.42 -6.62
C MET A 301 -20.07 2.77 -6.05
N ILE A 302 -20.22 3.78 -6.91
CA ILE A 302 -20.73 5.10 -6.54
C ILE A 302 -22.12 4.98 -5.93
N SER A 303 -23.04 4.24 -6.57
CA SER A 303 -24.39 3.98 -6.04
C SER A 303 -24.40 3.23 -4.70
N GLY A 304 -23.33 2.52 -4.35
CA GLY A 304 -23.21 1.88 -3.03
C GLY A 304 -22.85 2.85 -1.91
N MET A 305 -22.26 4.00 -2.22
CA MET A 305 -21.72 4.97 -1.25
C MET A 305 -22.49 6.30 -1.28
N ALA A 306 -22.69 6.83 -2.47
CA ALA A 306 -23.24 8.15 -2.73
C ALA A 306 -24.75 8.03 -2.98
N GLN A 307 -25.51 7.78 -1.90
CA GLN A 307 -26.98 7.68 -1.91
C GLN A 307 -27.57 7.92 -0.52
N LYS A 308 -28.88 8.20 -0.44
CA LYS A 308 -29.61 8.47 0.82
C LYS A 308 -29.40 7.42 1.92
N LYS A 309 -29.24 6.15 1.54
CA LYS A 309 -28.92 5.03 2.45
C LYS A 309 -27.73 4.26 1.91
N PRO A 310 -26.49 4.65 2.19
CA PRO A 310 -25.32 3.96 1.68
C PRO A 310 -25.31 2.50 2.15
N ARG A 311 -24.67 1.62 1.37
CA ARG A 311 -24.59 0.16 1.58
C ARG A 311 -23.16 -0.32 1.83
N GLN A 312 -22.16 0.51 1.58
CA GLN A 312 -20.76 0.19 1.78
C GLN A 312 -19.96 1.44 2.12
N ASN A 313 -18.87 1.26 2.86
CA ASN A 313 -17.85 2.29 3.05
C ASN A 313 -16.94 2.38 1.81
N PRO A 314 -16.37 3.56 1.54
CA PRO A 314 -15.30 3.67 0.55
C PRO A 314 -14.10 2.81 0.95
N THR A 315 -13.33 2.40 -0.05
CA THR A 315 -12.02 1.79 0.18
C THR A 315 -10.95 2.88 0.27
N ILE A 316 -9.80 2.59 0.89
CA ILE A 316 -8.68 3.55 0.89
C ILE A 316 -8.26 3.91 -0.54
N TRP A 317 -8.21 2.93 -1.44
CA TRP A 317 -7.91 3.18 -2.85
C TRP A 317 -8.90 4.16 -3.50
N PHE A 318 -10.19 4.06 -3.17
CA PHE A 318 -11.19 5.01 -3.64
C PHE A 318 -10.95 6.42 -3.09
N LEU A 319 -10.54 6.55 -1.82
CA LEU A 319 -10.17 7.85 -1.25
C LEU A 319 -8.96 8.46 -1.95
N SER A 320 -7.95 7.65 -2.29
CA SER A 320 -6.80 8.11 -3.08
C SER A 320 -7.23 8.59 -4.46
N ARG A 321 -8.15 7.89 -5.14
CA ARG A 321 -8.70 8.36 -6.42
C ARG A 321 -9.46 9.67 -6.30
N LEU A 322 -10.22 9.88 -5.23
CA LEU A 322 -10.86 11.16 -4.98
C LEU A 322 -9.82 12.27 -4.84
N LYS A 323 -8.77 12.06 -4.05
CA LYS A 323 -7.70 13.05 -3.85
C LYS A 323 -6.91 13.34 -5.13
N GLU A 324 -6.66 12.33 -5.96
CA GLU A 324 -5.94 12.43 -7.24
C GLU A 324 -6.72 13.10 -8.36
N LYS A 325 -8.06 13.10 -8.29
CA LYS A 325 -8.92 13.52 -9.40
C LYS A 325 -9.78 14.72 -9.06
N VAL A 326 -10.16 14.92 -7.79
CA VAL A 326 -11.04 16.01 -7.41
C VAL A 326 -10.20 17.20 -6.95
N PHE A 327 -10.21 18.25 -7.78
CA PHE A 327 -9.54 19.51 -7.52
C PHE A 327 -10.55 20.65 -7.63
N ASN A 328 -10.22 21.78 -7.00
CA ASN A 328 -10.97 23.02 -7.22
C ASN A 328 -10.37 23.83 -8.39
N GLN A 329 -10.96 24.99 -8.65
CA GLN A 329 -10.53 25.91 -9.72
C GLN A 329 -9.09 26.43 -9.56
N LYS A 330 -8.51 26.32 -8.36
CA LYS A 330 -7.13 26.70 -8.03
C LYS A 330 -6.15 25.53 -8.11
N ASN A 331 -6.56 24.37 -8.63
CA ASN A 331 -5.78 23.12 -8.65
C ASN A 331 -5.37 22.61 -7.24
N GLU A 332 -6.09 23.01 -6.20
CA GLU A 332 -5.91 22.48 -4.85
C GLU A 332 -6.52 21.07 -4.76
N VAL A 333 -5.85 20.17 -4.03
CA VAL A 333 -6.27 18.77 -3.86
C VAL A 333 -7.24 18.64 -2.70
N LEU A 334 -8.09 17.60 -2.74
CA LEU A 334 -8.98 17.27 -1.62
C LEU A 334 -8.18 16.89 -0.36
N SER A 335 -8.55 17.47 0.79
CA SER A 335 -7.98 17.16 2.10
C SER A 335 -8.51 15.82 2.63
N TYR A 336 -7.60 14.95 3.11
CA TYR A 336 -8.05 13.73 3.78
C TYR A 336 -8.70 14.01 5.14
N ASP A 337 -8.31 15.10 5.80
CA ASP A 337 -8.93 15.50 7.07
C ASP A 337 -10.37 15.93 6.89
N TRP A 338 -10.65 16.62 5.78
CA TRP A 338 -12.02 16.97 5.43
C TRP A 338 -12.84 15.74 5.04
N ILE A 339 -12.33 14.89 4.15
CA ILE A 339 -13.14 13.74 3.68
C ILE A 339 -13.42 12.74 4.81
N LEU A 340 -12.45 12.48 5.71
CA LEU A 340 -12.61 11.49 6.77
C LEU A 340 -13.30 12.03 8.02
N ASP A 341 -12.98 13.26 8.43
CA ASP A 341 -13.46 13.83 9.71
C ASP A 341 -14.30 15.10 9.53
N GLY A 342 -14.36 15.68 8.33
CA GLY A 342 -15.05 16.96 8.09
C GLY A 342 -14.27 18.18 8.60
N VAL A 343 -12.97 18.04 8.83
CA VAL A 343 -12.11 19.13 9.30
C VAL A 343 -11.72 20.00 8.11
N GLU A 344 -12.06 21.29 8.17
CA GLU A 344 -11.65 22.28 7.18
C GLU A 344 -10.13 22.56 7.20
N PRO A 345 -9.53 22.99 6.07
CA PRO A 345 -10.18 23.26 4.79
C PRO A 345 -10.42 22.00 3.95
N LYS A 346 -11.49 22.04 3.14
CA LYS A 346 -11.84 21.00 2.17
C LYS A 346 -10.78 20.73 1.11
N PHE A 347 -10.19 21.80 0.58
CA PHE A 347 -9.11 21.73 -0.41
C PHE A 347 -7.84 22.29 0.21
N ILE A 348 -6.71 21.67 -0.10
CA ILE A 348 -5.38 22.08 0.37
C ILE A 348 -4.44 22.18 -0.83
N GLU A 349 -3.43 23.03 -0.70
CA GLU A 349 -2.41 23.19 -1.73
C GLU A 349 -1.75 21.84 -2.04
N ASN A 350 -1.52 21.61 -3.33
CA ASN A 350 -0.89 20.38 -3.76
C ASN A 350 0.61 20.43 -3.48
N SER A 351 1.01 19.89 -2.32
CA SER A 351 2.40 19.74 -1.88
C SER A 351 3.23 18.80 -2.78
N SER A 352 2.64 18.16 -3.80
CA SER A 352 3.41 17.45 -4.83
C SER A 352 4.04 18.38 -5.88
N SER A 353 3.88 19.70 -5.75
CA SER A 353 4.81 20.68 -6.32
C SER A 353 6.15 20.67 -5.55
N SER A 354 6.81 19.50 -5.52
CA SER A 354 8.26 19.49 -5.31
C SER A 354 8.90 20.33 -6.41
N GLU A 355 9.95 21.08 -6.08
CA GLU A 355 10.68 21.97 -6.99
C GLU A 355 11.01 21.32 -8.34
N GLU A 356 11.18 19.98 -8.38
CA GLU A 356 11.38 19.19 -9.59
C GLU A 356 10.23 19.27 -10.62
N SER A 357 8.97 19.35 -10.18
CA SER A 357 7.82 19.47 -11.09
C SER A 357 7.71 20.87 -11.71
N ASN A 358 8.07 21.91 -10.96
CA ASN A 358 8.10 23.27 -11.50
C ASN A 358 9.25 23.45 -12.49
N ASP A 359 10.44 22.92 -12.20
CA ASP A 359 11.57 22.88 -13.13
C ASP A 359 11.24 22.10 -14.41
N THR A 360 10.54 20.97 -14.28
CA THR A 360 10.13 20.16 -15.44
C THR A 360 9.07 20.90 -16.27
N ILE A 361 8.10 21.55 -15.64
CA ILE A 361 7.09 22.37 -16.32
C ILE A 361 7.75 23.56 -17.02
N GLU A 362 8.74 24.20 -16.41
CA GLU A 362 9.43 25.34 -16.99
C GLU A 362 10.32 24.92 -18.18
N ARG A 363 11.00 23.77 -18.09
CA ARG A 363 11.72 23.18 -19.23
C ARG A 363 10.76 22.85 -20.38
N LEU A 364 9.61 22.27 -20.09
CA LEU A 364 8.60 21.96 -21.11
C LEU A 364 8.03 23.23 -21.76
N LYS A 365 7.80 24.30 -20.99
CA LYS A 365 7.39 25.60 -21.54
C LYS A 365 8.44 26.18 -22.49
N LYS A 366 9.72 26.17 -22.09
CA LYS A 366 10.85 26.62 -22.93
C LYS A 366 10.97 25.79 -24.22
N GLU A 367 10.76 24.47 -24.14
CA GLU A 367 10.80 23.59 -25.31
C GLU A 367 9.63 23.84 -26.28
N ILE A 368 8.41 24.05 -25.76
CA ILE A 368 7.24 24.41 -26.57
C ILE A 368 7.48 25.74 -27.30
N GLU A 369 8.05 26.73 -26.62
CA GLU A 369 8.29 28.06 -27.20
C GLU A 369 9.39 28.03 -28.27
N ARG A 370 10.44 27.22 -28.07
CA ARG A 370 11.43 26.92 -29.10
C ARG A 370 10.79 26.26 -30.32
N LEU A 371 9.93 25.26 -30.12
CA LEU A 371 9.26 24.56 -31.23
C LEU A 371 8.31 25.48 -32.01
N LYS A 372 7.61 26.40 -31.34
CA LYS A 372 6.78 27.43 -31.99
C LYS A 372 7.61 28.32 -32.92
N ARG A 373 8.76 28.83 -32.44
CA ARG A 373 9.66 29.64 -33.28
C ARG A 373 10.21 28.85 -34.48
N GLN A 374 10.50 27.56 -34.30
CA GLN A 374 10.95 26.69 -35.40
C GLN A 374 9.85 26.41 -36.44
N LEU A 375 8.58 26.40 -36.04
CA LEU A 375 7.45 26.29 -36.96
C LEU A 375 7.23 27.60 -37.71
N GLU A 376 7.27 28.75 -37.02
CA GLU A 376 7.17 30.08 -37.65
C GLU A 376 8.30 30.33 -38.67
N GLN A 377 9.52 29.85 -38.39
CA GLN A 377 10.63 29.94 -39.34
C GLN A 377 10.45 29.04 -40.58
N LYS A 378 9.69 27.95 -40.47
CA LYS A 378 9.43 27.00 -41.56
C LYS A 378 8.24 27.38 -42.43
N GLU A 379 7.42 28.34 -42.01
CA GLU A 379 6.31 28.87 -42.81
C GLU A 379 6.73 30.09 -43.67
N ILE A 380 8.00 30.53 -43.55
CA ILE A 380 8.57 31.67 -44.28
C ILE A 380 9.52 31.24 -45.42
N ASP A 381 9.84 29.94 -45.51
CA ASP A 381 10.48 29.29 -46.67
C ASP A 381 9.43 28.51 -47.48
#